data_AF-A0A3N0GF72-F1
#
_entry.id   AF-A0A3N0GF72-F1
#
_cell.length_a   1.000
_cell.length_b   1.000
_cell.length_c   1.000
_cell.angle_alpha   90.00
_cell.angle_beta   90.00
_cell.angle_gamma   90.00
#
_symmetry.space_group_name_H-M   'P 1'
#
loop_
_entity.id
_entity.type
_entity.pdbx_description
1 polymer ?
#
loop_
_entity_poly.entity_id
_entity_poly.type
_entity_poly.pdbx_seq_one_letter_code
_entity_poly.pdbx_strand_id
1 'polypeptide(L)'
;MPLKPEPAILDVQAGLGDVKSALVSLGATAPEQRSVAFVIGEHLLLLAYDEIDKFTTIAVGGPEAVRTAHELAGHLGEQGLPVTGVLPRLPGVQPG
;
A
#
# COMPACT_ATOMS: atom_id res chain seq x y z
N MET A 1 -5.67 -14.54 22.46
CA MET A 1 -4.29 -14.05 22.28
C MET A 1 -4.38 -12.80 21.44
N PRO A 2 -3.79 -11.66 21.83
CA PRO A 2 -3.77 -10.49 20.93
C PRO A 2 -3.02 -10.88 19.66
N LEU A 3 -3.61 -10.62 18.49
CA LEU A 3 -2.93 -10.77 17.21
C LEU A 3 -1.71 -9.87 17.25
N LYS A 4 -0.52 -10.44 17.03
CA LYS A 4 0.70 -9.64 16.89
C LYS A 4 0.51 -8.76 15.65
N PRO A 5 0.75 -7.44 15.72
CA PRO A 5 0.66 -6.59 14.53
C PRO A 5 1.65 -7.13 13.50
N GLU A 6 1.12 -7.62 12.39
CA GLU A 6 1.88 -8.19 11.28
C GLU A 6 1.93 -7.15 10.16
N PRO A 7 3.13 -6.72 9.74
CA PRO A 7 3.25 -5.79 8.62
C PRO A 7 2.78 -6.46 7.33
N ALA A 8 2.40 -5.64 6.36
CA ALA A 8 2.00 -6.12 5.05
C ALA A 8 2.77 -5.38 3.94
N ILE A 9 2.87 -6.02 2.79
CA ILE A 9 3.43 -5.42 1.58
C ILE A 9 2.47 -5.64 0.42
N LEU A 10 2.40 -4.67 -0.48
CA LEU A 10 1.68 -4.79 -1.75
C LEU A 10 2.49 -4.17 -2.88
N ASP A 11 2.40 -4.77 -4.05
CA ASP A 11 3.11 -4.33 -5.24
C ASP A 11 2.13 -3.74 -6.26
N VAL A 12 2.37 -2.48 -6.64
CA VAL A 12 1.51 -1.71 -7.55
C VAL A 12 2.25 -1.53 -8.87
N GLN A 13 1.64 -1.95 -9.98
CA GLN A 13 2.22 -1.80 -11.32
C GLN A 13 2.04 -0.37 -11.84
N ALA A 14 2.70 0.58 -11.18
CA ALA A 14 2.65 2.00 -11.48
C ALA A 14 3.91 2.72 -10.99
N GLY A 15 4.15 3.90 -11.57
CA GLY A 15 5.24 4.77 -11.17
C GLY A 15 5.02 5.39 -9.79
N LEU A 16 6.12 5.77 -9.13
CA LEU A 16 6.09 6.36 -7.80
C LEU A 16 5.17 7.60 -7.71
N GLY A 17 5.14 8.43 -8.75
CA GLY A 17 4.31 9.64 -8.79
C GLY A 17 2.80 9.35 -8.80
N ASP A 18 2.39 8.34 -9.55
CA ASP A 18 0.99 7.93 -9.67
C ASP A 18 0.52 7.33 -8.34
N VAL A 19 1.33 6.46 -7.74
CA VAL A 19 1.03 5.86 -6.43
C VAL A 19 0.96 6.93 -5.34
N LYS A 20 1.90 7.88 -5.30
CA LYS A 20 1.82 9.01 -4.35
C LYS A 20 0.55 9.82 -4.52
N SER A 21 0.16 10.12 -5.75
CA SER A 21 -1.05 10.89 -6.05
C SER A 21 -2.31 10.15 -5.61
N ALA A 22 -2.37 8.84 -5.84
CA ALA A 22 -3.47 7.99 -5.40
C ALA A 22 -3.53 7.85 -3.86
N LEU A 23 -2.39 7.72 -3.18
CA LEU A 23 -2.38 7.71 -1.71
C LEU A 23 -2.89 9.04 -1.14
N VAL A 24 -2.49 10.17 -1.72
CA VAL A 24 -2.98 11.49 -1.30
C VAL A 24 -4.48 11.64 -1.56
N SER A 25 -5.01 11.13 -2.68
CA SER A 25 -6.46 11.14 -2.96
C SER A 25 -7.27 10.31 -1.95
N LEU A 26 -6.65 9.25 -1.40
CA LEU A 26 -7.18 8.42 -0.31
C LEU A 26 -7.01 9.06 1.08
N GLY A 27 -6.45 10.27 1.17
CA GLY A 27 -6.27 11.00 2.42
C GLY A 27 -4.95 10.69 3.14
N ALA A 28 -4.00 9.99 2.50
CA ALA A 28 -2.68 9.82 3.06
C ALA A 28 -1.93 11.16 3.09
N THR A 29 -1.22 11.42 4.18
CA THR A 29 -0.42 12.62 4.38
C THR A 29 1.06 12.27 4.42
N ALA A 30 1.93 13.21 4.04
CA ALA A 30 3.37 13.05 4.15
C ALA A 30 3.96 14.27 4.87
N PRO A 31 4.97 14.09 5.73
CA PRO A 31 5.62 15.21 6.43
C PRO A 31 6.32 16.17 5.47
N GLU A 32 6.75 15.70 4.29
CA GLU A 32 7.39 16.51 3.25
C GLU A 32 7.00 16.06 1.83
N GLN A 33 7.05 16.97 0.85
CA GLN A 33 6.72 16.68 -0.56
C GLN A 33 7.59 15.57 -1.18
N ARG A 34 8.84 15.42 -0.72
CA ARG A 34 9.78 14.39 -1.21
C ARG A 34 9.69 13.07 -0.45
N SER A 35 8.81 12.98 0.54
CA SER A 35 8.72 11.81 1.40
C SER A 35 8.40 10.55 0.58
N VAL A 36 9.04 9.45 0.97
CA VAL A 36 8.66 8.07 0.60
C VAL A 36 7.88 7.40 1.72
N ALA A 37 7.58 8.15 2.79
CA ALA A 37 6.78 7.74 3.92
C ALA A 37 5.47 8.54 3.97
N PHE A 38 4.35 7.83 4.05
CA PHE A 38 3.01 8.41 4.14
C PHE A 38 2.29 7.86 5.36
N VAL A 39 1.34 8.62 5.88
CA VAL A 39 0.49 8.23 7.00
C VAL A 39 -0.97 8.25 6.54
N ILE A 40 -1.68 7.15 6.77
CA ILE A 40 -3.13 7.05 6.54
C ILE A 40 -3.81 6.45 7.78
N GLY A 41 -4.63 7.25 8.46
CA GLY A 41 -5.13 6.89 9.79
C GLY A 41 -3.98 6.64 10.77
N GLU A 42 -3.92 5.42 11.32
CA GLU A 42 -2.86 4.98 12.26
C GLU A 42 -1.73 4.18 11.58
N HIS A 43 -1.70 4.14 10.25
CA HIS A 43 -0.75 3.32 9.49
C HIS A 43 0.36 4.16 8.87
N LEU A 44 1.58 3.62 8.90
CA LEU A 44 2.72 4.12 8.17
C LEU A 44 2.89 3.32 6.87
N LEU A 45 2.96 4.03 5.75
CA LEU A 45 3.23 3.48 4.43
C LEU A 45 4.64 3.87 3.99
N LEU A 46 5.46 2.91 3.57
CA LEU A 46 6.77 3.16 2.98
C LEU A 46 6.77 2.70 1.52
N LEU A 47 7.20 3.59 0.63
CA LEU A 47 7.19 3.36 -0.81
C LEU A 47 8.61 3.08 -1.30
N ALA A 48 8.75 2.03 -2.11
CA ALA A 48 9.96 1.73 -2.87
C ALA A 48 9.59 1.53 -4.33
N TYR A 49 10.27 2.22 -5.24
CA TYR A 49 10.02 2.11 -6.68
C TYR A 49 11.15 1.33 -7.34
N ASP A 50 10.81 0.30 -8.08
CA ASP A 50 11.73 -0.47 -8.91
C ASP A 50 11.73 0.14 -10.33
N GLU A 51 12.87 0.75 -10.71
CA GLU A 51 13.01 1.35 -12.04
C GLU A 51 13.14 0.32 -13.16
N ILE A 52 13.55 -0.91 -12.88
CA ILE A 52 13.77 -1.96 -13.88
C ILE A 52 12.41 -2.56 -14.23
N ASP A 53 11.67 -3.00 -13.21
CA ASP A 53 10.41 -3.73 -13.37
C ASP A 53 9.17 -2.80 -13.38
N LYS A 54 9.38 -1.49 -13.17
CA LYS A 54 8.37 -0.43 -13.27
C LYS A 54 7.18 -0.65 -12.33
N PHE A 55 7.44 -1.03 -11.08
CA PHE A 55 6.43 -1.17 -10.04
C PHE A 55 6.83 -0.45 -8.76
N THR A 56 5.85 -0.08 -7.95
CA THR A 56 6.06 0.51 -6.64
C THR A 56 5.57 -0.46 -5.57
N THR A 57 6.47 -0.90 -4.71
CA THR A 57 6.12 -1.63 -3.49
C THR A 57 5.70 -0.64 -2.41
N ILE A 58 4.63 -0.98 -1.69
CA ILE A 58 4.18 -0.28 -0.50
C ILE A 58 4.29 -1.24 0.67
N ALA A 59 5.08 -0.90 1.69
CA ALA A 59 5.05 -1.57 2.97
C ALA A 59 4.12 -0.83 3.94
N VAL A 60 3.24 -1.57 4.60
CA VAL A 60 2.23 -1.08 5.53
C VAL A 60 2.59 -1.55 6.94
N GLY A 61 2.80 -0.60 7.84
CA GLY A 61 2.95 -0.84 9.27
C GLY A 61 1.83 -0.16 10.05
N GLY A 62 1.51 -0.69 11.24
CA GLY A 62 0.44 -0.19 12.09
C GLY A 62 -0.46 -1.32 12.61
N PRO A 63 -1.50 -0.99 13.39
CA PRO A 63 -2.54 -1.96 13.74
C PRO A 63 -3.22 -2.46 12.47
N GLU A 64 -3.70 -3.71 12.40
CA GLU A 64 -4.49 -4.21 11.25
C GLU A 64 -3.84 -4.03 9.85
N ALA A 65 -2.51 -3.90 9.75
CA ALA A 65 -1.82 -3.54 8.51
C ALA A 65 -2.12 -4.46 7.32
N VAL A 66 -2.33 -5.76 7.57
CA VAL A 66 -2.78 -6.72 6.55
C VAL A 66 -4.12 -6.32 5.96
N ARG A 67 -5.13 -6.02 6.80
CA ARG A 67 -6.44 -5.61 6.31
C ARG A 67 -6.35 -4.32 5.51
N THR A 68 -5.61 -3.33 6.02
CA THR A 68 -5.40 -2.07 5.32
C THR A 68 -4.66 -2.22 4.00
N ALA A 69 -3.68 -3.12 3.90
CA ALA A 69 -3.00 -3.40 2.63
C ALA A 69 -3.96 -3.99 1.58
N HIS A 70 -4.89 -4.87 1.98
CA HIS A 70 -5.90 -5.42 1.07
C HIS A 70 -6.96 -4.38 0.68
N GLU A 71 -7.40 -3.53 1.61
CA GLU A 71 -8.30 -2.40 1.32
C GLU A 71 -7.65 -1.41 0.35
N LEU A 72 -6.38 -1.05 0.59
CA LEU A 72 -5.58 -0.20 -0.30
C LEU A 72 -5.46 -0.83 -1.69
N ALA A 73 -5.22 -2.14 -1.78
CA ALA A 73 -5.15 -2.82 -3.07
C ALA A 73 -6.46 -2.70 -3.87
N GLY A 74 -7.60 -2.84 -3.21
CA GLY A 74 -8.91 -2.61 -3.82
C GLY A 74 -9.07 -1.19 -4.36
N HIS A 75 -8.80 -0.18 -3.52
CA HIS A 75 -8.92 1.23 -3.91
C HIS A 75 -7.95 1.67 -5.01
N LEU A 76 -6.73 1.13 -5.01
CA LEU A 76 -5.76 1.38 -6.08
C LEU A 76 -6.21 0.73 -7.39
N GLY A 77 -6.74 -0.50 -7.33
CA GLY A 77 -7.34 -1.16 -8.48
C GLY A 77 -8.52 -0.37 -9.07
N GLU A 78 -9.40 0.19 -8.24
CA GLU A 78 -10.50 1.06 -8.64
C GLU A 78 -10.02 2.35 -9.34
N GLN A 79 -8.82 2.83 -9.01
CA GLN A 79 -8.18 3.99 -9.65
C GLN A 79 -7.37 3.63 -10.90
N GLY A 80 -7.42 2.38 -11.35
CA GLY A 80 -6.69 1.91 -12.53
C GLY A 80 -5.19 1.67 -12.27
N LEU A 81 -4.79 1.49 -11.00
CA LEU A 81 -3.43 1.14 -10.59
C LEU A 81 -3.41 -0.33 -10.16
N PRO A 82 -3.07 -1.27 -11.07
CA PRO A 82 -3.21 -2.68 -10.78
C PRO A 82 -2.22 -3.13 -9.72
N VAL A 83 -2.72 -3.88 -8.73
CA VAL A 83 -1.91 -4.48 -7.66
C VAL A 83 -1.66 -5.95 -8.00
N THR A 84 -0.40 -6.34 -8.07
CA THR A 84 0.03 -7.68 -8.50
C THR A 84 0.01 -8.69 -7.36
N GLY A 85 0.05 -8.22 -6.12
CA GLY A 85 -0.08 -9.06 -4.94
C GLY A 85 -0.09 -8.27 -3.63
N VAL A 86 -0.64 -8.90 -2.60
CA VAL A 86 -0.58 -8.44 -1.21
C VAL A 86 -0.11 -9.60 -0.34
N LEU A 87 0.89 -9.34 0.50
CA LEU A 87 1.43 -10.28 1.47
C LEU A 87 1.34 -9.68 2.89
N PRO A 88 0.95 -10.46 3.91
CA PRO A 88 0.40 -11.80 3.80
C PRO A 88 -0.96 -11.81 3.09
N ARG A 89 -1.33 -12.97 2.55
CA ARG A 89 -2.66 -13.16 1.94
C ARG A 89 -3.72 -13.14 3.03
N LEU A 90 -4.81 -12.43 2.80
CA LEU A 90 -5.96 -12.41 3.70
C LEU A 90 -6.76 -13.72 3.51
N PRO A 91 -6.99 -14.51 4.58
CA PRO A 91 -7.76 -15.75 4.46
C PRO A 91 -9.17 -15.47 3.92
N GLY A 92 -9.57 -16.17 2.86
CA GLY A 92 -10.91 -16.05 2.28
C GLY A 92 -11.06 -15.00 1.16
N VAL A 93 -10.00 -14.26 0.82
CA VAL A 93 -9.97 -13.37 -0.36
C VAL A 93 -9.23 -14.10 -1.48
N GLN A 94 -9.93 -14.47 -2.57
CA GLN A 94 -9.28 -14.98 -3.79
C GLN A 94 -8.77 -13.78 -4.61
N PRO A 95 -7.58 -13.87 -5.23
CA PRO A 95 -7.12 -12.85 -6.17
C PRO A 95 -8.08 -12.82 -7.38
N GLY A 96 -8.51 -11.62 -7.75
CA GLY A 96 -9.24 -11.35 -8.99
C GLY A 96 -8.34 -11.40 -10.22
#